data_AF-A0A4V1VLS4-F1
#
_entry.id   AF-A0A4V1VLS4-F1
#
_cell.length_a   1.000
_cell.length_b   1.000
_cell.length_c   1.000
_cell.angle_alpha   90.00
_cell.angle_beta   90.00
_cell.angle_gamma   90.00
#
_symmetry.space_group_name_H-M   'P 1'
#
loop_
_entity.id
_entity.type
_entity.pdbx_description
1 polymer ?
#
loop_
_entity_poly.entity_id
_entity_poly.type
_entity_poly.pdbx_seq_one_letter_code
_entity_poly.pdbx_strand_id
1 'polypeptide(L)'
;VGPGSICTTRVVAGVGVPQISAVYEASLAAQPAGVPVIADGGLQYSGDIAKALVAGADTVMVGSLLAGCEESPGDLIFLNGKQYKSYRGMGSVGAMASRGKKSYSKDRYFQADVTSDDKIVPEGIEGQVAYRGPLSAVAHQLVGGLHQSMFYVGARTIGDLQTKGKFVRITAAGLKESHPHDIQMTAEAPNYAGR
;
A
#
# COMPACT_ATOMS: atom_id res chain seq x y z
N VAL A 1 4.33 9.64 5.95
CA VAL A 1 2.94 9.83 6.45
C VAL A 1 1.99 10.05 5.28
N GLY A 2 0.80 9.45 5.33
CA GLY A 2 -0.28 9.68 4.38
C GLY A 2 -0.28 8.96 3.02
N PRO A 3 0.53 7.92 2.71
CA PRO A 3 0.47 7.25 1.40
C PRO A 3 -0.57 6.11 1.32
N GLY A 4 -1.10 5.64 2.46
CA GLY A 4 -1.99 4.47 2.49
C GLY A 4 -3.30 4.68 1.72
N SER A 5 -3.80 3.65 1.04
CA SER A 5 -4.99 3.70 0.16
C SER A 5 -6.31 4.09 0.84
N ILE A 6 -6.30 4.11 2.16
CA ILE A 6 -7.42 4.27 3.11
C ILE A 6 -7.13 5.38 4.12
N CYS A 7 -6.02 6.09 3.94
CA CYS A 7 -5.57 7.16 4.81
C CYS A 7 -6.02 8.51 4.24
N THR A 8 -6.53 9.37 5.09
CA THR A 8 -6.97 10.73 4.74
C THR A 8 -6.10 11.81 5.37
N THR A 9 -5.01 11.47 6.08
CA THR A 9 -4.09 12.42 6.73
C THR A 9 -3.68 13.60 5.84
N ARG A 10 -3.33 13.35 4.57
CA ARG A 10 -2.93 14.44 3.66
C ARG A 10 -4.05 15.44 3.40
N VAL A 11 -5.29 14.97 3.38
CA VAL A 11 -6.47 15.80 3.12
C VAL A 11 -6.93 16.49 4.40
N VAL A 12 -6.98 15.76 5.51
CA VAL A 12 -7.53 16.24 6.80
C VAL A 12 -6.54 17.14 7.52
N ALA A 13 -5.27 16.74 7.60
CA ALA A 13 -4.23 17.48 8.33
C ALA A 13 -3.33 18.34 7.43
N GLY A 14 -3.37 18.15 6.10
CA GLY A 14 -2.49 18.85 5.17
C GLY A 14 -1.02 18.39 5.24
N VAL A 15 -0.74 17.26 5.88
CA VAL A 15 0.63 16.78 6.14
C VAL A 15 0.93 15.51 5.34
N GLY A 16 2.08 15.48 4.66
CA GLY A 16 2.58 14.27 4.01
C GLY A 16 3.76 14.54 3.09
N VAL A 17 4.42 13.44 2.66
CA VAL A 17 5.52 13.45 1.69
C VAL A 17 5.24 12.39 0.63
N PRO A 18 5.43 12.66 -0.69
CA PRO A 18 5.35 11.63 -1.72
C PRO A 18 6.25 10.42 -1.41
N GLN A 19 5.72 9.21 -1.53
CA GLN A 19 6.32 8.02 -0.90
C GLN A 19 7.71 7.66 -1.43
N ILE A 20 7.95 7.80 -2.74
CA ILE A 20 9.29 7.54 -3.31
C ILE A 20 10.34 8.48 -2.70
N SER A 21 10.04 9.78 -2.60
CA SER A 21 10.92 10.74 -1.93
C SER A 21 11.07 10.43 -0.45
N ALA A 22 9.99 10.09 0.25
CA ALA A 22 10.04 9.76 1.68
C ALA A 22 10.95 8.56 1.96
N VAL A 23 10.85 7.50 1.16
CA VAL A 23 11.72 6.32 1.26
C VAL A 23 13.16 6.67 0.96
N TYR A 24 13.41 7.42 -0.12
CA TYR A 24 14.75 7.84 -0.52
C TYR A 24 15.43 8.66 0.57
N GLU A 25 14.80 9.73 1.05
CA GLU A 25 15.35 10.60 2.09
C GLU A 25 15.59 9.83 3.40
N ALA A 26 14.67 8.93 3.79
CA ALA A 26 14.87 8.08 4.97
C ALA A 26 16.05 7.12 4.80
N SER A 27 16.23 6.55 3.61
CA SER A 27 17.33 5.63 3.32
C SER A 27 18.71 6.29 3.41
N LEU A 28 18.82 7.56 2.99
CA LEU A 28 20.08 8.31 3.08
C LEU A 28 20.57 8.46 4.53
N ALA A 29 19.65 8.57 5.49
CA ALA A 29 19.98 8.61 6.90
C ALA A 29 20.23 7.22 7.51
N ALA A 30 19.46 6.20 7.08
CA ALA A 30 19.46 4.88 7.70
C ALA A 30 20.63 3.98 7.21
N GLN A 31 20.98 4.07 5.92
CA GLN A 31 22.01 3.21 5.32
C GLN A 31 23.40 3.35 5.96
N PRO A 32 23.94 4.57 6.23
CA PRO A 32 25.24 4.70 6.89
C PRO A 32 25.27 4.10 8.31
N ALA A 33 24.11 4.00 8.96
CA ALA A 33 23.95 3.38 10.27
C ALA A 33 23.68 1.87 10.21
N GLY A 34 23.58 1.28 9.01
CA GLY A 34 23.25 -0.14 8.83
C GLY A 34 21.83 -0.51 9.26
N VAL A 35 20.90 0.47 9.29
CA VAL A 35 19.51 0.28 9.72
C VAL A 35 18.62 0.09 8.48
N PRO A 36 17.84 -1.00 8.40
CA PRO A 36 16.96 -1.23 7.24
C PRO A 36 15.72 -0.33 7.25
N VAL A 37 15.24 0.01 6.07
CA VAL A 37 14.06 0.85 5.84
C VAL A 37 12.90 0.03 5.30
N ILE A 38 11.71 0.21 5.88
CA ILE A 38 10.46 -0.39 5.41
C ILE A 38 9.64 0.67 4.68
N ALA A 39 9.33 0.44 3.40
CA ALA A 39 8.40 1.29 2.66
C ALA A 39 6.94 0.87 2.98
N ASP A 40 6.26 1.66 3.82
CA ASP A 40 4.90 1.37 4.27
C ASP A 40 3.85 2.25 3.58
N GLY A 41 2.96 1.60 2.81
CA GLY A 41 1.76 2.20 2.24
C GLY A 41 1.93 2.84 0.86
N GLY A 42 0.84 2.84 0.09
CA GLY A 42 0.74 3.48 -1.23
C GLY A 42 1.06 2.58 -2.42
N LEU A 43 1.50 1.35 -2.19
CA LEU A 43 1.76 0.36 -3.25
C LEU A 43 0.43 -0.19 -3.78
N GLN A 44 0.24 -0.11 -5.10
CA GLN A 44 -0.99 -0.56 -5.77
C GLN A 44 -0.76 -1.75 -6.70
N TYR A 45 0.45 -1.86 -7.24
CA TYR A 45 0.86 -2.93 -8.15
C TYR A 45 2.21 -3.52 -7.72
N SER A 46 2.52 -4.73 -8.19
CA SER A 46 3.81 -5.38 -7.92
C SER A 46 5.02 -4.54 -8.37
N GLY A 47 4.88 -3.79 -9.48
CA GLY A 47 5.91 -2.86 -9.93
C GLY A 47 6.24 -1.75 -8.91
N ASP A 48 5.32 -1.37 -8.03
CA ASP A 48 5.59 -0.37 -6.99
C ASP A 48 6.49 -0.92 -5.87
N ILE A 49 6.50 -2.25 -5.67
CA ILE A 49 7.45 -2.92 -4.77
C ILE A 49 8.86 -2.68 -5.28
N ALA A 50 9.11 -2.95 -6.56
CA ALA A 50 10.41 -2.72 -7.16
C ALA A 50 10.84 -1.25 -7.08
N LYS A 51 9.93 -0.30 -7.35
CA LYS A 51 10.23 1.14 -7.21
C LYS A 51 10.59 1.51 -5.77
N ALA A 52 9.87 0.98 -4.77
CA ALA A 52 10.18 1.25 -3.37
C ALA A 52 11.57 0.72 -2.98
N LEU A 53 11.93 -0.48 -3.45
CA LEU A 53 13.24 -1.07 -3.20
C LEU A 53 14.35 -0.30 -3.91
N VAL A 54 14.18 0.07 -5.19
CA VAL A 54 15.16 0.92 -5.90
C VAL A 54 15.31 2.29 -5.24
N ALA A 55 14.25 2.82 -4.61
CA ALA A 55 14.32 4.08 -3.87
C ALA A 55 15.11 3.96 -2.54
N GLY A 56 15.52 2.77 -2.12
CA GLY A 56 16.37 2.56 -0.94
C GLY A 56 15.71 1.82 0.22
N ALA A 57 14.48 1.32 0.07
CA ALA A 57 13.88 0.43 1.07
C ALA A 57 14.46 -0.99 0.96
N ASP A 58 14.50 -1.71 2.08
CA ASP A 58 14.92 -3.12 2.16
C ASP A 58 13.73 -4.06 2.08
N THR A 59 12.58 -3.61 2.57
CA THR A 59 11.31 -4.34 2.53
C THR A 59 10.13 -3.39 2.32
N VAL A 60 8.98 -3.95 1.99
CA VAL A 60 7.72 -3.20 1.84
C VAL A 60 6.67 -3.72 2.81
N MET A 61 5.84 -2.82 3.32
CA MET A 61 4.64 -3.17 4.08
C MET A 61 3.40 -2.86 3.23
N VAL A 62 2.53 -3.85 3.09
CA VAL A 62 1.37 -3.79 2.19
C VAL A 62 0.09 -4.13 2.95
N GLY A 63 -0.91 -3.25 2.84
CA GLY A 63 -2.25 -3.45 3.40
C GLY A 63 -3.25 -3.90 2.33
N SER A 64 -3.65 -2.98 1.46
CA SER A 64 -4.71 -3.18 0.45
C SER A 64 -4.47 -4.35 -0.50
N LEU A 65 -3.21 -4.62 -0.85
CA LEU A 65 -2.84 -5.74 -1.71
C LEU A 65 -3.15 -7.10 -1.08
N LEU A 66 -3.17 -7.21 0.24
CA LEU A 66 -3.41 -8.45 0.99
C LEU A 66 -4.76 -8.46 1.71
N ALA A 67 -5.44 -7.32 1.83
CA ALA A 67 -6.68 -7.19 2.58
C ALA A 67 -7.83 -8.07 2.03
N GLY A 68 -7.81 -8.38 0.74
CA GLY A 68 -8.80 -9.24 0.09
C GLY A 68 -8.48 -10.74 0.15
N CYS A 69 -7.34 -11.14 0.73
CA CYS A 69 -6.95 -12.55 0.80
C CYS A 69 -7.85 -13.33 1.76
N GLU A 70 -7.97 -14.63 1.56
CA GLU A 70 -8.75 -15.54 2.41
C GLU A 70 -8.34 -15.45 3.88
N GLU A 71 -7.04 -15.40 4.14
CA GLU A 71 -6.41 -15.40 5.47
C GLU A 71 -6.50 -14.04 6.19
N SER A 72 -6.90 -12.96 5.49
CA SER A 72 -7.11 -11.67 6.15
C SER A 72 -8.29 -11.72 7.13
N PRO A 73 -8.31 -10.92 8.20
CA PRO A 73 -9.49 -10.86 9.08
C PRO A 73 -10.73 -10.31 8.37
N GLY A 74 -11.92 -10.67 8.87
CA GLY A 74 -13.22 -10.16 8.43
C GLY A 74 -13.97 -11.10 7.48
N ASP A 75 -15.30 -10.97 7.49
CA ASP A 75 -16.19 -11.85 6.73
C ASP A 75 -16.20 -11.52 5.24
N LEU A 76 -16.51 -12.54 4.44
CA LEU A 76 -16.78 -12.41 3.01
C LEU A 76 -18.14 -11.72 2.80
N ILE A 77 -18.13 -10.61 2.09
CA ILE A 77 -19.31 -9.81 1.76
C ILE A 77 -19.68 -10.10 0.30
N PHE A 78 -20.93 -10.49 0.07
CA PHE A 78 -21.49 -10.70 -1.27
C PHE A 78 -22.29 -9.49 -1.69
N LEU A 79 -21.86 -8.81 -2.76
CA LEU A 79 -22.52 -7.62 -3.28
C LEU A 79 -22.55 -7.68 -4.80
N ASN A 80 -23.77 -7.62 -5.38
CA ASN A 80 -24.00 -7.62 -6.83
C ASN A 80 -23.29 -8.78 -7.56
N GLY A 81 -23.33 -9.98 -6.97
CA GLY A 81 -22.69 -11.18 -7.54
C GLY A 81 -21.16 -11.20 -7.45
N LYS A 82 -20.54 -10.24 -6.77
CA LYS A 82 -19.09 -10.20 -6.51
C LYS A 82 -18.80 -10.38 -5.02
N GLN A 83 -17.63 -10.95 -4.74
CA GLN A 83 -17.13 -11.18 -3.38
C GLN A 83 -16.16 -10.08 -2.96
N TYR A 84 -16.30 -9.60 -1.73
CA TYR A 84 -15.47 -8.56 -1.12
C TYR A 84 -15.08 -8.93 0.31
N LYS A 85 -14.07 -8.24 0.85
CA LYS A 85 -13.74 -8.24 2.29
C LYS A 85 -13.66 -6.82 2.82
N SER A 86 -14.02 -6.65 4.10
CA SER A 86 -13.89 -5.36 4.78
C SER A 86 -12.43 -4.93 4.90
N TYR A 87 -12.13 -3.66 4.63
CA TYR A 87 -10.81 -3.08 4.80
C TYR A 87 -10.92 -1.64 5.30
N ARG A 88 -10.21 -1.32 6.39
CA ARG A 88 -10.35 -0.02 7.07
C ARG A 88 -9.02 0.54 7.52
N GLY A 89 -8.94 1.86 7.57
CA GLY A 89 -7.81 2.55 8.16
C GLY A 89 -7.81 2.52 9.66
N MET A 90 -6.61 2.45 10.24
CA MET A 90 -6.45 2.57 11.69
C MET A 90 -6.96 3.92 12.19
N GLY A 91 -6.86 4.98 11.37
CA GLY A 91 -7.46 6.29 11.64
C GLY A 91 -8.95 6.41 11.29
N SER A 92 -9.66 5.31 11.02
CA SER A 92 -11.11 5.35 10.84
C SER A 92 -11.87 5.37 12.16
N VAL A 93 -13.10 5.89 12.14
CA VAL A 93 -13.96 5.95 13.32
C VAL A 93 -14.15 4.55 13.91
N GLY A 94 -14.49 3.54 13.12
CA GLY A 94 -14.71 2.18 13.63
C GLY A 94 -13.45 1.46 14.09
N ALA A 95 -12.26 1.88 13.66
CA ALA A 95 -10.99 1.38 14.18
C ALA A 95 -10.56 2.08 15.49
N MET A 96 -10.89 3.36 15.65
CA MET A 96 -10.62 4.13 16.86
C MET A 96 -11.71 4.01 17.92
N ALA A 97 -12.94 3.68 17.54
CA ALA A 97 -14.09 3.56 18.43
C ALA A 97 -13.76 2.58 19.56
N SER A 98 -14.06 3.01 20.78
CA SER A 98 -13.61 2.25 21.96
C SER A 98 -14.45 0.99 22.16
N ARG A 99 -15.68 0.90 21.61
CA ARG A 99 -16.58 -0.30 21.69
C ARG A 99 -16.57 -1.00 23.08
N GLY A 100 -16.48 -0.22 24.16
CA GLY A 100 -16.40 -0.74 25.55
C GLY A 100 -15.07 -1.37 25.98
N LYS A 101 -14.00 -1.26 25.17
CA LYS A 101 -12.63 -1.73 25.43
C LYS A 101 -11.61 -0.61 25.16
N LYS A 102 -10.35 -0.82 25.55
CA LYS A 102 -9.27 0.09 25.18
C LYS A 102 -9.09 0.07 23.65
N SER A 103 -9.19 1.24 23.02
CA SER A 103 -8.83 1.41 21.61
C SER A 103 -7.31 1.38 21.46
N TYR A 104 -6.80 0.55 20.56
CA TYR A 104 -5.36 0.46 20.23
C TYR A 104 -4.96 1.36 19.05
N SER A 105 -5.87 2.23 18.61
CA SER A 105 -5.64 3.12 17.47
C SER A 105 -5.77 4.60 17.81
N LYS A 106 -6.51 4.97 18.86
CA LYS A 106 -6.67 6.39 19.27
C LYS A 106 -5.32 7.06 19.59
N ASP A 107 -4.44 6.34 20.26
CA ASP A 107 -3.10 6.79 20.62
C ASP A 107 -2.21 7.08 19.39
N ARG A 108 -2.33 6.28 18.33
CA ARG A 108 -1.59 6.46 17.08
C ARG A 108 -1.86 7.80 16.39
N TYR A 109 -3.00 8.42 16.67
CA TYR A 109 -3.45 9.70 16.09
C TYR A 109 -3.58 10.80 17.15
N PHE A 110 -2.96 10.65 18.32
CA PHE A 110 -3.00 11.62 19.42
C PHE A 110 -4.42 11.97 19.89
N GLN A 111 -5.36 11.03 19.78
CA GLN A 111 -6.76 11.18 20.18
C GLN A 111 -7.11 10.30 21.39
N ALA A 112 -6.11 9.91 22.18
CA ALA A 112 -6.30 9.09 23.38
C ALA A 112 -7.23 9.74 24.42
N ASP A 113 -7.16 11.07 24.56
CA ASP A 113 -7.95 11.85 25.51
C ASP A 113 -9.35 12.24 24.97
N VAL A 114 -9.70 11.84 23.74
CA VAL A 114 -11.02 12.11 23.17
C VAL A 114 -12.04 11.15 23.77
N THR A 115 -12.87 11.70 24.66
CA THR A 115 -13.80 10.95 25.52
C THR A 115 -15.05 10.44 24.81
N SER A 116 -15.41 11.03 23.65
CA SER A 116 -16.62 10.67 22.91
C SER A 116 -16.30 10.42 21.44
N ASP A 117 -16.84 9.32 20.91
CA ASP A 117 -16.50 8.83 19.56
C ASP A 117 -17.02 9.77 18.44
N ASP A 118 -18.03 10.61 18.71
CA ASP A 118 -18.54 11.66 17.80
C ASP A 118 -17.59 12.86 17.64
N LYS A 119 -16.65 13.04 18.59
CA LYS A 119 -15.65 14.11 18.55
C LYS A 119 -14.33 13.68 17.93
N ILE A 120 -14.22 12.42 17.51
CA ILE A 120 -13.04 11.91 16.83
C ILE A 120 -12.91 12.60 15.47
N VAL A 121 -11.69 13.03 15.15
CA VAL A 121 -11.33 13.56 13.82
C VAL A 121 -10.60 12.45 13.04
N PRO A 122 -11.29 11.69 12.18
CA PRO A 122 -10.69 10.52 11.54
C PRO A 122 -9.71 10.89 10.42
N GLU A 123 -8.55 10.22 10.43
CA GLU A 123 -7.52 10.28 9.38
C GLU A 123 -7.47 8.99 8.53
N GLY A 124 -8.57 8.24 8.51
CA GLY A 124 -8.78 7.09 7.66
C GLY A 124 -10.26 6.80 7.41
N ILE A 125 -10.50 6.00 6.39
CA ILE A 125 -11.85 5.57 5.98
C ILE A 125 -12.04 4.07 6.15
N GLU A 126 -13.29 3.64 6.08
CA GLU A 126 -13.69 2.24 6.00
C GLU A 126 -14.22 1.95 4.61
N GLY A 127 -13.89 0.79 4.08
CA GLY A 127 -14.33 0.37 2.76
C GLY A 127 -14.26 -1.14 2.61
N GLN A 128 -14.33 -1.57 1.35
CA GLN A 128 -14.26 -2.96 0.97
C GLN A 128 -13.30 -3.14 -0.20
N VAL A 129 -12.64 -4.28 -0.25
CA VAL A 129 -11.75 -4.68 -1.34
C VAL A 129 -12.26 -5.97 -1.95
N ALA A 130 -12.06 -6.17 -3.26
CA ALA A 130 -12.43 -7.40 -3.93
C ALA A 130 -11.72 -8.60 -3.27
N TYR A 131 -12.42 -9.74 -3.18
CA TYR A 131 -11.82 -10.99 -2.76
C TYR A 131 -10.71 -11.41 -3.74
N ARG A 132 -9.55 -11.82 -3.22
CA ARG A 132 -8.35 -12.13 -4.02
C ARG A 132 -7.93 -13.60 -3.95
N GLY A 133 -8.68 -14.45 -3.26
CA GLY A 133 -8.30 -15.85 -3.05
C GLY A 133 -7.22 -16.03 -1.97
N PRO A 134 -6.54 -17.18 -1.96
CA PRO A 134 -5.49 -17.48 -0.98
C PRO A 134 -4.29 -16.53 -1.08
N LEU A 135 -3.69 -16.19 0.05
CA LEU A 135 -2.50 -15.34 0.17
C LEU A 135 -1.35 -15.86 -0.70
N SER A 136 -1.18 -17.17 -0.78
CA SER A 136 -0.11 -17.80 -1.57
C SER A 136 -0.18 -17.43 -3.05
N ALA A 137 -1.38 -17.38 -3.63
CA ALA A 137 -1.59 -17.00 -5.03
C ALA A 137 -1.28 -15.51 -5.26
N VAL A 138 -1.72 -14.64 -4.34
CA VAL A 138 -1.43 -13.20 -4.40
C VAL A 138 0.07 -12.94 -4.24
N ALA A 139 0.71 -13.57 -3.26
CA ALA A 139 2.14 -13.45 -3.00
C ALA A 139 2.97 -13.92 -4.21
N HIS A 140 2.57 -15.01 -4.87
CA HIS A 140 3.22 -15.49 -6.08
C HIS A 140 3.22 -14.41 -7.20
N GLN A 141 2.11 -13.72 -7.42
CA GLN A 141 2.03 -12.64 -8.41
C GLN A 141 2.88 -11.42 -8.03
N LEU A 142 2.90 -11.04 -6.74
CA LEU A 142 3.70 -9.92 -6.25
C LEU A 142 5.21 -10.19 -6.38
N VAL A 143 5.65 -11.37 -5.95
CA VAL A 143 7.05 -11.80 -6.05
C VAL A 143 7.44 -12.00 -7.52
N GLY A 144 6.56 -12.58 -8.34
CA GLY A 144 6.77 -12.71 -9.78
C GLY A 144 7.01 -11.37 -10.46
N GLY A 145 6.21 -10.34 -10.15
CA GLY A 145 6.40 -8.99 -10.68
C GLY A 145 7.71 -8.33 -10.22
N LEU A 146 8.13 -8.57 -8.97
CA LEU A 146 9.44 -8.13 -8.49
C LEU A 146 10.58 -8.82 -9.25
N HIS A 147 10.50 -10.14 -9.47
CA HIS A 147 11.50 -10.87 -10.24
C HIS A 147 11.61 -10.35 -11.69
N GLN A 148 10.49 -10.02 -12.34
CA GLN A 148 10.51 -9.39 -13.67
C GLN A 148 11.24 -8.05 -13.64
N SER A 149 10.99 -7.22 -12.61
CA SER A 149 11.70 -5.94 -12.45
C SER A 149 13.20 -6.13 -12.24
N MET A 150 13.59 -7.10 -11.40
CA MET A 150 15.00 -7.46 -11.17
C MET A 150 15.68 -7.94 -12.46
N PHE A 151 14.97 -8.73 -13.28
CA PHE A 151 15.45 -9.17 -14.59
C PHE A 151 15.74 -7.97 -15.51
N TYR A 152 14.79 -7.03 -15.68
CA TYR A 152 14.98 -5.85 -16.53
C TYR A 152 16.11 -4.93 -16.05
N VAL A 153 16.32 -4.81 -14.74
CA VAL A 153 17.42 -4.00 -14.16
C VAL A 153 18.77 -4.75 -14.19
N GLY A 154 18.78 -6.07 -14.43
CA GLY A 154 19.99 -6.89 -14.37
C GLY A 154 20.50 -7.11 -12.94
N ALA A 155 19.57 -7.24 -11.98
CA ALA A 155 19.85 -7.41 -10.56
C ALA A 155 19.61 -8.86 -10.11
N ARG A 156 20.58 -9.47 -9.42
CA ARG A 156 20.43 -10.84 -8.86
C ARG A 156 19.96 -10.86 -7.41
N THR A 157 20.10 -9.74 -6.72
CA THR A 157 19.77 -9.59 -5.30
C THR A 157 19.04 -8.26 -5.09
N ILE A 158 18.45 -8.06 -3.91
CA ILE A 158 17.84 -6.76 -3.57
C ILE A 158 18.89 -5.65 -3.49
N GLY A 159 20.09 -5.93 -2.96
CA GLY A 159 21.19 -4.97 -2.94
C GLY A 159 21.65 -4.57 -4.35
N ASP A 160 21.68 -5.53 -5.29
CA ASP A 160 21.92 -5.24 -6.71
C ASP A 160 20.83 -4.31 -7.27
N LEU A 161 19.55 -4.57 -6.96
CA LEU A 161 18.43 -3.78 -7.44
C LEU A 161 18.51 -2.34 -6.95
N GLN A 162 18.83 -2.14 -5.66
CA GLN A 162 19.06 -0.83 -5.04
C GLN A 162 20.24 -0.09 -5.69
N THR A 163 21.33 -0.78 -6.01
CA THR A 163 22.55 -0.15 -6.55
C THR A 163 22.45 0.14 -8.05
N LYS A 164 21.84 -0.77 -8.82
CA LYS A 164 21.76 -0.68 -10.30
C LYS A 164 20.52 0.06 -10.78
N GLY A 165 19.43 0.03 -10.01
CA GLY A 165 18.16 0.62 -10.40
C GLY A 165 18.28 2.14 -10.59
N LYS A 166 17.65 2.64 -11.66
CA LYS A 166 17.59 4.07 -11.97
C LYS A 166 16.17 4.45 -12.37
N PHE A 167 15.77 5.65 -12.01
CA PHE A 167 14.48 6.21 -12.40
C PHE A 167 14.59 7.17 -13.57
N VAL A 168 13.54 7.21 -14.38
CA VAL A 168 13.21 8.32 -15.26
C VAL A 168 11.89 8.92 -14.78
N ARG A 169 11.83 10.24 -14.67
CA ARG A 169 10.60 10.94 -14.31
C ARG A 169 9.68 10.99 -15.52
N ILE A 170 8.41 10.69 -15.30
CA ILE A 170 7.38 10.71 -16.35
C ILE A 170 6.30 11.75 -16.03
N THR A 171 5.60 12.19 -17.07
CA THR A 171 4.41 13.04 -16.93
C THR A 171 3.15 12.18 -16.73
N ALA A 172 1.99 12.82 -16.51
CA ALA A 172 0.71 12.12 -16.47
C ALA A 172 0.39 11.38 -17.78
N ALA A 173 0.83 11.91 -18.94
CA ALA A 173 0.69 11.23 -20.23
C ALA A 173 1.52 9.94 -20.28
N GLY A 174 2.76 9.97 -19.77
CA GLY A 174 3.59 8.76 -19.65
C GLY A 174 3.00 7.72 -18.68
N LEU A 175 2.31 8.16 -17.63
CA LEU A 175 1.58 7.23 -16.76
C LEU A 175 0.40 6.59 -17.49
N LYS A 176 -0.36 7.36 -18.29
CA LYS A 176 -1.44 6.82 -19.12
C LYS A 176 -0.91 5.81 -20.13
N GLU A 177 0.22 6.11 -20.78
CA GLU A 177 0.93 5.19 -21.69
C GLU A 177 1.38 3.89 -21.00
N SER A 178 1.80 3.98 -19.73
CA SER A 178 2.29 2.82 -18.98
C SER A 178 1.21 1.78 -18.65
N HIS A 179 -0.06 2.19 -18.59
CA HIS A 179 -1.20 1.28 -18.38
C HIS A 179 -1.77 0.83 -19.74
N PRO A 180 -2.44 -0.34 -19.84
CA PRO A 180 -3.21 -0.66 -21.04
C PRO A 180 -4.19 0.47 -21.39
N HIS A 181 -4.09 0.97 -22.62
CA HIS A 181 -4.93 2.06 -23.13
C HIS A 181 -5.44 1.72 -24.54
N ASP A 182 -6.54 2.36 -24.93
CA ASP A 182 -7.16 2.23 -26.26
C ASP A 182 -7.60 0.80 -26.65
N ILE A 183 -7.96 -0.02 -25.65
CA ILE A 183 -8.46 -1.40 -25.82
C ILE A 183 -9.53 -1.74 -24.78
N GLN A 184 -10.45 -2.63 -25.13
CA GLN A 184 -11.43 -3.18 -24.18
C GLN A 184 -10.89 -4.48 -23.55
N MET A 185 -10.75 -4.48 -22.22
CA MET A 185 -10.35 -5.68 -21.47
C MET A 185 -11.49 -6.71 -21.49
N THR A 186 -11.20 -7.92 -21.98
CA THR A 186 -12.17 -9.02 -22.07
C THR A 186 -12.03 -10.03 -20.93
N ALA A 187 -10.88 -10.06 -20.26
CA ALA A 187 -10.60 -10.88 -19.10
C ALA A 187 -9.61 -10.15 -18.17
N GLU A 188 -9.80 -10.29 -16.86
CA GLU A 188 -8.89 -9.72 -15.86
C GLU A 188 -7.63 -10.59 -15.71
N ALA A 189 -6.47 -9.94 -15.65
CA ALA A 189 -5.22 -10.62 -15.34
C ALA A 189 -5.04 -10.71 -13.81
N PRO A 190 -4.47 -11.82 -13.27
CA PRO A 190 -4.30 -11.99 -11.82
C PRO A 190 -3.47 -10.89 -11.13
N ASN A 191 -2.62 -10.19 -11.89
CA ASN A 191 -1.73 -9.13 -11.41
C ASN A 191 -2.16 -7.72 -11.85
N TYR A 192 -3.30 -7.58 -12.54
CA TYR A 192 -3.77 -6.30 -13.05
C TYR A 192 -5.30 -6.25 -13.09
N ALA A 193 -5.87 -5.54 -12.12
CA ALA A 193 -7.24 -5.06 -12.18
C ALA A 193 -7.20 -3.63 -12.75
N GLY A 194 -8.02 -3.35 -13.75
CA GLY A 194 -8.08 -2.04 -14.41
C GLY A 194 -8.19 -0.87 -13.43
N ARG A 195 -7.70 0.29 -13.86
CA ARG A 195 -7.76 1.53 -13.09
C ARG A 195 -9.09 2.25 -13.28
#